data_AF-A0A7D9L1R8-F1
#
_entry.id   AF-A0A7D9L1R8-F1
#
_cell.length_a   1.000
_cell.length_b   1.000
_cell.length_c   1.000
_cell.angle_alpha   90.00
_cell.angle_beta   90.00
_cell.angle_gamma   90.00
#
_symmetry.space_group_name_H-M   'P 1'
#
loop_
_entity.id
_entity.type
_entity.pdbx_description
1 polymer ?
#
loop_
_entity_poly.entity_id
_entity_poly.type
_entity_poly.pdbx_seq_one_letter_code
_entity_poly.pdbx_strand_id
1 'polypeptide(L)'
;RQFNSESESQESYHGLDEADGPSALSESLRKKITEEPLFFISVSTDELHKIADVGLETLQHELNGSAERVQFILDSCEQELSRRGDIKQAHELLSICNKALNKVNRESEDGFQESKKLKT
;
A
#
# COMPACT_ATOMS: atom_id res chain seq x y z
N ARG A 1 -70.39 -22.82 -16.18
CA ARG A 1 -68.94 -22.46 -16.34
C ARG A 1 -68.34 -22.62 -14.95
N GLN A 2 -67.74 -23.78 -14.63
CA GLN A 2 -66.38 -24.25 -14.93
C GLN A 2 -65.31 -23.66 -13.98
N PHE A 3 -64.77 -24.57 -13.16
CA PHE A 3 -63.39 -24.78 -12.67
C PHE A 3 -62.58 -23.71 -11.91
N ASN A 4 -62.29 -24.06 -10.64
CA ASN A 4 -61.01 -24.20 -9.94
C ASN A 4 -59.86 -23.19 -10.09
N SER A 5 -59.35 -22.82 -8.89
CA SER A 5 -57.96 -22.82 -8.39
C SER A 5 -56.83 -22.31 -9.27
N GLU A 6 -56.07 -21.34 -8.74
CA GLU A 6 -54.60 -21.17 -8.83
C GLU A 6 -54.29 -19.74 -8.34
N SER A 7 -53.28 -19.40 -7.56
CA SER A 7 -52.28 -20.10 -6.77
C SER A 7 -51.64 -18.99 -5.92
N GLU A 8 -51.39 -19.29 -4.65
CA GLU A 8 -50.62 -18.44 -3.75
C GLU A 8 -49.23 -18.19 -4.36
N SER A 9 -48.94 -16.95 -4.74
CA SER A 9 -47.58 -16.54 -5.09
C SER A 9 -46.85 -16.21 -3.80
N GLN A 10 -46.41 -17.26 -3.11
CA GLN A 10 -45.47 -17.18 -2.01
C GLN A 10 -44.08 -16.90 -2.61
N GLU A 11 -43.72 -15.62 -2.69
CA GLU A 11 -42.35 -15.21 -3.03
C GLU A 11 -41.44 -15.59 -1.86
N SER A 12 -40.92 -16.82 -1.94
CA SER A 12 -39.80 -17.31 -1.15
C SER A 12 -38.56 -16.51 -1.56
N TYR A 13 -38.31 -15.39 -0.87
CA TYR A 13 -37.02 -14.72 -0.95
C TYR A 13 -35.97 -15.70 -0.42
N HIS A 14 -35.24 -16.27 -1.38
CA HIS A 14 -34.05 -17.07 -1.16
C HIS A 14 -33.13 -16.33 -0.19
N GLY A 15 -32.64 -17.08 0.80
CA GLY A 15 -31.66 -16.62 1.77
C GLY A 15 -30.56 -15.83 1.09
N LEU A 16 -30.25 -14.69 1.68
CA LEU A 16 -29.02 -13.96 1.44
C LEU A 16 -27.90 -14.98 1.65
N ASP A 17 -27.37 -15.47 0.53
CA ASP A 17 -26.09 -16.14 0.45
C ASP A 17 -25.11 -15.22 1.19
N GLU A 18 -24.67 -15.64 2.37
CA GLU A 18 -23.58 -14.99 3.08
C GLU A 18 -22.39 -15.07 2.13
N ALA A 19 -22.19 -13.98 1.39
CA ALA A 19 -21.10 -13.84 0.47
C ALA A 19 -19.80 -13.87 1.28
N ASP A 20 -19.26 -15.07 1.51
CA ASP A 20 -17.85 -15.31 1.76
C ASP A 20 -17.11 -15.01 0.45
N GLY A 21 -17.13 -13.72 0.09
CA GLY A 21 -16.34 -13.19 -1.00
C GLY A 21 -14.86 -13.38 -0.69
N PRO A 22 -13.99 -13.39 -1.71
CA PRO A 22 -12.55 -13.50 -1.50
C PRO A 22 -12.11 -12.40 -0.54
N SER A 23 -11.60 -12.81 0.62
CA SER A 23 -11.11 -11.90 1.64
C SER A 23 -10.08 -10.94 1.06
N ALA A 24 -10.23 -9.65 1.37
CA ALA A 24 -9.39 -8.57 0.87
C ALA A 24 -7.95 -8.68 1.38
N LEU A 25 -7.75 -9.25 2.57
CA LEU A 25 -6.42 -9.56 3.11
C LEU A 25 -6.15 -11.06 3.17
N SER A 26 -4.88 -11.44 3.24
CA SER A 26 -4.51 -12.81 3.58
C SER A 26 -4.65 -13.06 5.08
N GLU A 27 -4.91 -14.30 5.46
CA GLU A 27 -4.99 -14.71 6.87
C GLU A 27 -3.69 -14.37 7.64
N SER A 28 -2.53 -14.57 7.00
CA SER A 28 -1.23 -14.21 7.56
C SER A 28 -1.13 -12.72 7.91
N LEU A 29 -1.67 -11.85 7.04
CA LEU A 29 -1.62 -10.41 7.23
C LEU A 29 -2.59 -9.96 8.32
N ARG A 30 -3.81 -10.50 8.35
CA ARG A 30 -4.77 -10.26 9.46
C ARG A 30 -4.19 -10.65 10.81
N LYS A 31 -3.55 -11.83 10.87
CA LYS A 31 -2.88 -12.31 12.08
C LYS A 31 -1.79 -11.33 12.51
N LYS A 32 -0.96 -10.87 11.57
CA LYS A 32 0.11 -9.90 11.84
C LYS A 32 -0.43 -8.58 12.38
N ILE A 33 -1.47 -8.02 11.75
CA ILE A 33 -2.12 -6.77 12.19
C ILE A 33 -2.69 -6.90 13.62
N THR A 34 -3.16 -8.10 13.97
CA THR A 34 -3.80 -8.34 15.27
C THR A 34 -2.81 -8.64 16.37
N GLU A 35 -1.73 -9.35 16.07
CA GLU A 35 -0.76 -9.84 17.06
C GLU A 35 0.46 -8.92 17.23
N GLU A 36 0.83 -8.13 16.21
CA GLU A 36 2.03 -7.28 16.23
C GLU A 36 1.66 -5.78 16.34
N PRO A 37 1.98 -5.10 17.47
CA PRO A 37 1.66 -3.68 17.67
C PRO A 37 2.27 -2.72 16.63
N LEU A 38 3.37 -3.12 15.98
CA LEU A 38 4.10 -2.33 14.99
C LEU A 38 4.22 -3.06 13.64
N PHE A 39 3.22 -3.89 13.30
CA PHE A 39 3.22 -4.69 12.06
C PHE A 39 3.53 -3.83 10.82
N PHE A 40 3.06 -2.58 10.77
CA PHE A 40 3.21 -1.67 9.62
C PHE A 40 4.68 -1.39 9.27
N ILE A 41 5.61 -1.50 10.23
CA ILE A 41 7.05 -1.38 9.97
C ILE A 41 7.62 -2.69 9.39
N SER A 42 7.06 -3.84 9.77
CA SER A 42 7.58 -5.17 9.42
C SER A 42 7.02 -5.73 8.12
N VAL A 43 5.89 -5.21 7.63
CA VAL A 43 5.28 -5.63 6.36
C VAL A 43 5.91 -4.95 5.14
N SER A 44 5.79 -5.60 3.99
CA SER A 44 6.25 -5.05 2.72
C SER A 44 5.44 -3.81 2.31
N THR A 45 6.00 -3.00 1.43
CA THR A 45 5.31 -1.82 0.89
C THR A 45 4.05 -2.21 0.13
N ASP A 46 4.04 -3.36 -0.56
CA ASP A 46 2.86 -3.85 -1.28
C ASP A 46 1.76 -4.31 -0.33
N GLU A 47 2.11 -4.96 0.78
CA GLU A 47 1.14 -5.32 1.83
C GLU A 47 0.56 -4.10 2.52
N LEU A 48 1.36 -3.05 2.76
CA LEU A 48 0.85 -1.78 3.31
C LEU A 48 -0.18 -1.13 2.38
N HIS A 49 0.09 -1.08 1.08
CA HIS A 49 -0.88 -0.54 0.11
C HIS A 49 -2.17 -1.36 0.13
N LYS A 50 -2.08 -2.70 0.13
CA LYS A 50 -3.27 -3.55 0.21
C LYS A 50 -4.13 -3.22 1.44
N ILE A 51 -3.51 -3.02 2.60
CA ILE A 51 -4.24 -2.65 3.83
C ILE A 51 -4.91 -1.28 3.69
N ALA A 52 -4.18 -0.28 3.17
CA ALA A 52 -4.72 1.06 2.96
C ALA A 52 -5.89 1.07 1.95
N ASP A 53 -5.83 0.21 0.93
CA ASP A 53 -6.82 0.15 -0.16
C ASP A 53 -8.12 -0.60 0.22
N VAL A 54 -8.13 -1.40 1.31
CA VAL A 54 -9.30 -2.19 1.74
C VAL A 54 -10.48 -1.30 2.20
N GLY A 55 -10.18 -0.10 2.68
CA GLY A 55 -11.16 0.84 3.21
C GLY A 55 -11.66 0.49 4.61
N LEU A 56 -12.18 1.51 5.31
CA LEU A 56 -12.51 1.45 6.74
C LEU A 56 -13.58 0.42 7.10
N GLU A 57 -14.67 0.32 6.33
CA GLU A 57 -15.79 -0.60 6.64
C GLU A 57 -15.39 -2.06 6.44
N THR A 58 -14.76 -2.37 5.31
CA THR A 58 -14.28 -3.72 5.01
C THR A 58 -13.23 -4.17 6.02
N LEU A 59 -12.31 -3.29 6.41
CA LEU A 59 -11.25 -3.62 7.35
C LEU A 59 -11.78 -3.80 8.79
N GLN A 60 -12.83 -3.07 9.18
CA GLN A 60 -13.57 -3.33 10.43
C GLN A 60 -14.19 -4.72 10.44
N HIS A 61 -14.82 -5.12 9.34
CA HIS A 61 -15.40 -6.45 9.20
C HIS A 61 -14.30 -7.53 9.25
N GLU A 62 -13.21 -7.37 8.50
CA GLU A 62 -12.11 -8.35 8.45
C GLU A 62 -11.38 -8.54 9.77
N LEU A 63 -11.18 -7.47 10.55
CA LEU A 63 -10.43 -7.51 11.80
C LEU A 63 -11.32 -7.63 13.03
N ASN A 64 -12.65 -7.65 12.83
CA ASN A 64 -13.67 -7.59 13.87
C ASN A 64 -13.34 -6.50 14.93
N GLY A 65 -12.91 -5.33 14.44
CA GLY A 65 -12.35 -4.23 15.23
C GLY A 65 -13.26 -3.00 15.27
N SER A 66 -13.05 -2.13 16.27
CA SER A 66 -13.76 -0.84 16.32
C SER A 66 -13.29 0.11 15.21
N ALA A 67 -14.18 1.01 14.77
CA ALA A 67 -13.85 2.05 13.80
C ALA A 67 -12.59 2.85 14.21
N GLU A 68 -12.45 3.19 15.49
CA GLU A 68 -11.28 3.90 16.01
C GLU A 68 -9.98 3.10 15.83
N ARG A 69 -9.98 1.82 16.20
CA ARG A 69 -8.80 0.96 16.04
C ARG A 69 -8.43 0.80 14.57
N VAL A 70 -9.42 0.61 13.71
CA VAL A 70 -9.20 0.40 12.28
C VAL A 70 -8.75 1.70 11.60
N GLN A 71 -9.31 2.84 11.97
CA GLN A 71 -8.83 4.14 11.47
C GLN A 71 -7.37 4.35 11.86
N PHE A 72 -7.00 4.08 13.11
CA PHE A 72 -5.59 4.17 13.54
C PHE A 72 -4.66 3.26 12.73
N ILE A 73 -5.12 2.05 12.38
CA ILE A 73 -4.38 1.12 11.52
C ILE A 73 -4.18 1.72 10.13
N LEU A 74 -5.24 2.25 9.51
CA LEU A 74 -5.16 2.89 8.19
C LEU A 74 -4.21 4.09 8.21
N ASP A 75 -4.38 5.00 9.17
CA ASP A 75 -3.54 6.19 9.33
C ASP A 75 -2.06 5.81 9.51
N SER A 76 -1.78 4.77 10.30
CA SER A 76 -0.42 4.27 10.51
C SER A 76 0.18 3.68 9.23
N CYS A 77 -0.62 2.98 8.43
CA CYS A 77 -0.17 2.44 7.15
C CYS A 77 0.13 3.56 6.15
N GLU A 78 -0.75 4.55 6.02
CA GLU A 78 -0.55 5.71 5.16
C GLU A 78 0.70 6.51 5.56
N GLN A 79 0.88 6.73 6.87
CA GLN A 79 2.05 7.42 7.39
C GLN A 79 3.35 6.67 7.07
N GLU A 80 3.40 5.35 7.26
CA GLU A 80 4.58 4.56 6.93
C GLU A 80 4.83 4.50 5.42
N LEU A 81 3.78 4.43 4.59
CA LEU A 81 3.89 4.53 3.14
C LEU A 81 4.51 5.87 2.71
N SER A 82 4.03 6.98 3.27
CA SER A 82 4.61 8.31 3.05
C SER A 82 6.09 8.34 3.44
N ARG A 83 6.42 7.84 4.65
CA ARG A 83 7.81 7.81 5.15
C ARG A 83 8.74 7.04 4.22
N ARG A 84 8.30 5.87 3.72
CA ARG A 84 9.08 5.07 2.77
C ARG A 84 9.25 5.80 1.43
N GLY A 85 8.21 6.50 0.98
CA GLY A 85 8.25 7.37 -0.21
C GLY A 85 9.30 8.47 -0.08
N ASP A 86 9.27 9.21 1.03
CA ASP A 86 10.20 10.31 1.32
C ASP A 86 11.66 9.84 1.33
N ILE A 87 11.93 8.70 1.98
CA ILE A 87 13.27 8.10 2.02
C ILE A 87 13.74 7.74 0.60
N LYS A 88 12.88 7.11 -0.20
CA LYS A 88 13.21 6.75 -1.59
C LYS A 88 13.52 7.99 -2.42
N GLN A 89 12.71 9.03 -2.30
CA GLN A 89 12.91 10.29 -3.02
C GLN A 89 14.22 10.98 -2.59
N ALA A 90 14.50 11.03 -1.29
CA ALA A 90 15.75 11.58 -0.76
C ALA A 90 16.98 10.82 -1.31
N HIS A 91 16.92 9.48 -1.36
CA HIS A 91 17.99 8.66 -1.92
C HIS A 91 18.21 8.95 -3.42
N GLU A 92 17.14 9.10 -4.19
CA GLU A 92 17.23 9.43 -5.61
C GLU A 92 17.86 10.82 -5.84
N LEU A 93 17.43 11.83 -5.08
CA LEU A 93 18.01 13.17 -5.12
C LEU A 93 19.51 13.16 -4.77
N LEU A 94 19.89 12.46 -3.70
CA LEU A 94 21.30 12.31 -3.31
C LEU A 94 22.12 11.64 -4.42
N SER A 95 21.57 10.62 -5.09
CA SER A 95 22.23 9.96 -6.23
C SER A 95 22.50 10.94 -7.37
N ILE A 96 21.53 11.78 -7.71
CA ILE A 96 21.64 12.79 -8.77
C ILE A 96 22.70 13.83 -8.40
N CYS A 97 22.66 14.37 -7.17
CA CYS A 97 23.65 15.34 -6.69
C CYS A 97 25.07 14.76 -6.76
N ASN A 98 25.27 13.53 -6.30
CA ASN A 98 26.58 12.87 -6.35
C ASN A 98 27.07 12.66 -7.79
N LYS A 99 26.18 12.28 -8.72
CA LYS A 99 26.54 12.16 -10.14
C LYS A 99 26.95 13.51 -10.73
N ALA A 100 26.25 14.59 -10.40
CA ALA A 100 26.59 15.94 -10.87
C ALA A 100 27.94 16.40 -10.31
N LEU A 101 28.20 16.20 -9.02
CA LEU A 101 29.49 16.52 -8.40
C LEU A 101 30.65 15.74 -9.03
N ASN A 102 30.46 14.44 -9.28
CA ASN A 102 31.48 13.63 -9.94
C ASN A 102 31.76 14.08 -11.38
N LYS A 103 30.75 14.57 -12.10
CA LYS A 103 30.92 15.14 -13.43
C LYS A 103 31.74 16.43 -13.39
N VAL A 104 31.41 17.35 -12.49
CA VAL A 104 32.16 18.61 -12.29
C VAL A 104 33.62 18.33 -11.92
N ASN A 105 33.87 17.38 -11.01
CA ASN A 105 35.23 17.03 -10.62
C ASN A 105 36.04 16.43 -11.79
N ARG A 106 35.42 15.63 -12.66
CA ARG A 106 36.09 15.09 -13.86
C ARG A 106 36.39 16.17 -14.90
N GLU A 107 35.46 17.09 -15.12
CA GLU A 107 35.65 18.22 -16.04
C GLU A 107 36.76 19.18 -15.55
N SER A 108 36.91 19.31 -14.22
CA SER A 108 37.98 20.09 -13.58
C SER A 108 39.37 19.46 -13.75
N GLU A 109 39.46 18.12 -13.75
CA GLU A 109 40.71 17.37 -13.95
C GLU A 109 41.14 17.34 -15.43
N ASP A 110 40.21 17.22 -16.39
CA ASP A 110 40.51 17.21 -17.82
C ASP A 110 41.04 18.57 -18.32
N GLY A 111 40.45 19.68 -17.85
CA GLY A 111 40.92 21.04 -18.20
C GLY A 111 42.35 21.35 -17.71
N PHE A 112 42.79 20.70 -16.63
CA PHE A 112 44.15 20.85 -16.10
C PHE A 112 45.19 20.06 -16.90
N GLN A 113 44.81 18.94 -17.54
CA GLN A 113 45.70 18.13 -18.37
C GLN A 113 45.90 18.71 -19.78
N GLU A 114 44.85 19.29 -20.38
CA GLU A 114 44.93 19.92 -21.70
C GLU A 114 45.86 21.16 -21.71
N SER A 115 45.83 21.92 -20.61
CA SER A 115 46.71 23.08 -20.39
C SER A 115 48.22 22.75 -20.31
N LYS A 116 48.58 21.48 -20.04
CA LYS A 116 49.98 21.03 -19.97
C LYS A 116 50.53 20.54 -21.30
N LYS A 117 49.68 20.15 -22.26
CA LYS A 117 50.10 19.64 -23.58
C LYS A 117 50.37 20.72 -24.62
N LEU A 118 49.95 21.97 -24.38
CA LEU A 118 50.15 23.10 -25.30
C LEU A 118 51.48 23.87 -25.07
N LYS A 119 52.35 23.43 -24.16
CA LYS A 119 53.59 24.14 -23.76
C LYS A 119 54.90 23.43 -24.19
N THR A 120 54.86 22.56 -25.19
CA THR A 120 56.05 21.97 -25.84
C THR A 120 56.08 22.37 -27.30
#